data_AF-A0A5N6EHH3-F1
#
_entry.id   AF-A0A5N6EHH3-F1
#
_cell.length_a   1.000
_cell.length_b   1.000
_cell.length_c   1.000
_cell.angle_alpha   90.00
_cell.angle_beta   90.00
_cell.angle_gamma   90.00
#
_symmetry.space_group_name_H-M   'P 1'
#
loop_
_entity.id
_entity.type
_entity.pdbx_description
1 polymer ?
#
loop_
_entity_poly.entity_id
_entity_poly.type
_entity_poly.pdbx_seq_one_letter_code
_entity_poly.pdbx_strand_id
1 'polypeptide(L)'
;MAFIFMNVKLLLIISNYFINSNVATETIYKEYGEPEFEPVNRLDGQKLPPTGVPEYGVIPIWLGEASENISLPESRILLSDFGEAFSPAQEKKFESHTPLLIRPPEARFEPTKSLTFSSDIWSLACTIWDIVAQKTLFEGIMTDEDDMTCQQIGLLGPLPIEWQEKHGESIHQSKYLNRSLEGRFEKTVQQAHIEARMPSLESDEQDALLSMLRSMLCFQPENRPSAQQVLESEWMVKWALPEYEKICNSP
;
A
#
# COMPACT_ATOMS: atom_id res chain seq x y z
N MET A 1 16.51 7.43 -12.77
CA MET A 1 16.47 5.96 -12.89
C MET A 1 15.13 5.54 -12.30
N ALA A 2 14.24 4.95 -13.10
CA ALA A 2 12.91 4.55 -12.65
C ALA A 2 12.95 3.08 -12.20
N PHE A 3 12.34 2.78 -11.07
CA PHE A 3 12.32 1.44 -10.45
C PHE A 3 10.87 0.96 -10.26
N ILE A 4 10.69 -0.35 -10.28
CA ILE A 4 9.45 -1.01 -9.85
C ILE A 4 9.50 -1.29 -8.36
N PHE A 5 8.42 -1.03 -7.63
CA PHE A 5 8.27 -1.19 -6.20
C PHE A 5 7.40 -2.38 -5.85
N MET A 6 8.06 -3.51 -5.60
CA MET A 6 7.38 -4.75 -5.27
C MET A 6 6.96 -4.84 -3.80
N ASN A 7 7.26 -3.84 -2.96
CA ASN A 7 6.81 -3.79 -1.57
C ASN A 7 6.58 -2.32 -1.18
N VAL A 8 5.36 -1.81 -1.39
CA VAL A 8 5.03 -0.45 -0.98
C VAL A 8 4.69 -0.47 0.51
N LYS A 9 5.71 -0.31 1.35
CA LYS A 9 5.50 0.19 2.72
C LYS A 9 5.66 1.70 2.69
N LEU A 10 4.53 2.39 2.78
CA LEU A 10 4.55 3.82 3.11
C LEU A 10 5.01 3.94 4.56
N LEU A 11 6.21 4.48 4.75
CA LEU A 11 6.67 4.89 6.05
C LEU A 11 6.30 6.37 6.19
N LEU A 12 5.37 6.69 7.09
CA LEU A 12 5.18 8.06 7.53
C LEU A 12 6.41 8.39 8.39
N ILE A 13 7.37 9.14 7.85
CA ILE A 13 8.52 9.58 8.62
C ILE A 13 8.17 10.93 9.23
N ILE A 14 8.10 10.95 10.56
CA ILE A 14 7.90 12.17 11.34
C ILE A 14 9.22 12.93 11.31
N SER A 15 9.19 14.09 10.66
CA SER A 15 10.34 14.78 10.06
C SER A 15 11.40 15.30 11.03
N ASN A 16 11.24 15.22 12.36
CA ASN A 16 12.17 15.89 13.27
C ASN A 16 13.39 15.04 13.70
N TYR A 17 13.28 13.71 13.76
CA TYR A 17 14.40 12.87 14.23
C TYR A 17 15.19 12.17 13.12
N PHE A 18 14.54 11.74 12.05
CA PHE A 18 15.20 10.95 11.00
C PHE A 18 16.02 11.78 10.01
N ILE A 19 15.72 13.07 9.84
CA ILE A 19 16.44 13.95 8.90
C ILE A 19 17.70 14.56 9.54
N ASN A 20 17.77 14.65 10.88
CA ASN A 20 18.96 15.08 11.61
C ASN A 20 19.78 13.86 12.06
N SER A 21 20.59 13.32 11.16
CA SER A 21 21.48 12.16 11.40
C SER A 21 22.61 12.38 12.43
N ASN A 22 22.53 13.43 13.27
CA ASN A 22 23.56 13.84 14.24
C ASN A 22 23.03 13.88 15.68
N VAL A 23 21.97 13.14 16.01
CA VAL A 23 21.55 12.99 17.41
C VAL A 23 22.49 12.00 18.10
N ALA A 24 23.17 12.45 19.16
CA ALA A 24 24.05 11.60 19.95
C ALA A 24 23.24 10.52 20.70
N THR A 25 23.78 9.30 20.79
CA THR A 25 23.09 8.15 21.41
C THR A 25 22.64 8.45 22.85
N GLU A 26 23.43 9.21 23.62
CA GLU A 26 23.06 9.59 24.99
C GLU A 26 21.80 10.46 25.04
N THR A 27 21.54 11.25 23.99
CA THR A 27 20.32 12.07 23.88
C THR A 27 19.10 11.19 23.66
N ILE A 28 19.23 10.18 22.79
CA ILE A 28 18.16 9.21 22.52
C ILE A 28 17.82 8.45 23.80
N TYR A 29 18.81 7.96 24.55
CA TYR A 29 18.55 7.23 25.79
C TYR A 29 17.97 8.10 26.90
N LYS A 30 18.36 9.38 26.97
CA LYS A 30 17.78 10.32 27.93
C LYS A 30 16.30 10.57 27.64
N GLU A 31 15.93 10.64 26.37
CA GLU A 31 14.57 10.98 25.94
C GLU A 31 13.63 9.76 25.97
N TYR A 32 14.11 8.62 25.49
CA TYR A 32 13.26 7.43 25.28
C TYR A 32 13.60 6.25 26.20
N GLY A 33 14.65 6.36 27.02
CA GLY A 33 15.10 5.32 27.93
C GLY A 33 16.24 4.45 27.38
N GLU A 34 16.82 3.66 28.26
CA GLU A 34 17.84 2.66 27.90
C GLU A 34 17.22 1.53 27.06
N PRO A 35 17.98 0.90 26.13
CA PRO A 35 17.47 -0.21 25.33
C PRO A 35 16.93 -1.36 26.19
N GLU A 36 15.75 -1.83 25.84
CA GLU A 36 15.15 -3.01 26.47
C GLU A 36 15.58 -4.28 25.71
N PHE A 37 15.89 -5.33 26.47
CA PHE A 37 16.40 -6.59 25.94
C PHE A 37 15.46 -7.73 26.30
N GLU A 38 15.13 -8.58 25.32
CA GLU A 38 14.44 -9.84 25.57
C GLU A 38 15.37 -11.03 25.31
N PRO A 39 15.41 -12.02 26.22
CA PRO A 39 16.22 -13.21 26.01
C PRO A 39 15.69 -14.02 24.83
N VAL A 40 16.60 -14.44 23.95
CA VAL A 40 16.27 -15.40 22.89
C VAL A 40 16.20 -16.78 23.52
N ASN A 41 15.01 -17.38 23.50
CA ASN A 41 14.80 -18.70 24.08
C ASN A 41 14.44 -19.71 22.99
N ARG A 42 14.95 -20.93 23.10
CA ARG A 42 14.50 -22.03 22.25
C ARG A 42 13.14 -22.52 22.73
N LEU A 43 12.23 -22.76 21.79
CA LEU A 43 10.90 -23.32 22.08
C LEU A 43 10.97 -24.71 22.72
N ASP A 44 12.06 -25.44 22.49
CA ASP A 44 12.32 -26.77 23.08
C ASP A 44 13.01 -26.71 24.46
N GLY A 45 13.27 -25.52 25.01
CA GLY A 45 13.90 -25.30 26.32
C GLY A 45 15.38 -25.65 26.39
N GLN A 46 16.04 -26.00 25.27
CA GLN A 46 17.47 -26.27 25.26
C GLN A 46 18.29 -24.96 25.30
N LYS A 47 19.60 -25.09 25.58
CA LYS A 47 20.53 -23.96 25.50
C LYS A 47 20.72 -23.51 24.04
N LEU A 48 20.95 -22.20 23.87
CA LEU A 48 21.35 -21.65 22.58
C LEU A 48 22.70 -22.23 22.13
N PRO A 49 22.91 -22.40 20.81
CA PRO A 49 24.23 -22.68 20.27
C PRO A 49 25.23 -21.59 20.68
N PRO A 50 26.50 -21.94 20.95
CA PRO A 50 27.51 -20.99 21.39
C PRO A 50 27.93 -19.98 20.30
N THR A 51 27.58 -20.23 19.03
CA THR A 51 27.88 -19.35 17.91
C THR A 51 26.70 -19.26 16.94
N GLY A 52 26.53 -18.08 16.32
CA GLY A 52 25.56 -17.87 15.24
C GLY A 52 24.15 -17.46 15.68
N VAL A 53 23.86 -17.41 16.99
CA VAL A 53 22.57 -16.94 17.52
C VAL A 53 22.81 -15.93 18.65
N PRO A 54 22.24 -14.70 18.58
CA PRO A 54 22.30 -13.74 19.68
C PRO A 54 21.62 -14.27 20.94
N GLU A 55 22.15 -13.92 22.12
CA GLU A 55 21.56 -14.30 23.41
C GLU A 55 20.28 -13.52 23.73
N TYR A 56 20.11 -12.35 23.12
CA TYR A 56 18.96 -11.47 23.32
C TYR A 56 18.61 -10.74 22.02
N GLY A 57 17.35 -10.35 21.90
CA GLY A 57 16.87 -9.34 20.97
C GLY A 57 16.79 -8.00 21.67
N VAL A 58 16.94 -6.91 20.91
CA VAL A 58 16.65 -5.56 21.38
C VAL A 58 15.22 -5.23 20.97
N ILE A 59 14.39 -4.83 21.91
CA ILE A 59 13.00 -4.45 21.62
C ILE A 59 13.02 -3.15 20.79
N PRO A 60 12.32 -3.09 19.64
CA PRO A 60 12.27 -1.87 18.86
C PRO A 60 11.53 -0.79 19.65
N ILE A 61 12.13 0.39 19.69
CA ILE A 61 11.55 1.57 20.33
C ILE A 61 10.60 2.28 19.36
N TRP A 62 9.45 2.75 19.87
CA TRP A 62 8.52 3.57 19.09
C TRP A 62 8.95 5.04 19.14
N LEU A 63 9.52 5.54 18.05
CA LEU A 63 9.92 6.94 17.89
C LEU A 63 8.83 7.81 17.23
N GLY A 64 7.59 7.33 17.24
CA GLY A 64 6.48 8.00 16.60
C GLY A 64 5.68 8.90 17.54
N GLU A 65 5.01 9.90 16.98
CA GLU A 65 4.03 10.75 17.66
C GLU A 65 2.61 10.32 17.32
N ALA A 66 1.65 10.70 18.17
CA ALA A 66 0.24 10.54 17.87
C ALA A 66 -0.13 11.39 16.63
N SER A 67 -1.00 10.87 15.75
CA SER A 67 -1.27 11.54 14.46
C SER A 67 -1.92 12.92 14.63
N GLU A 68 -2.69 13.11 15.70
CA GLU A 68 -3.28 14.39 16.10
C GLU A 68 -2.25 15.47 16.49
N ASN A 69 -1.02 15.08 16.82
CA ASN A 69 0.06 15.98 17.21
C ASN A 69 0.99 16.35 16.05
N ILE A 70 0.82 15.71 14.88
CA ILE A 70 1.68 15.94 13.71
C ILE A 70 1.00 16.95 12.80
N SER A 71 1.67 18.07 12.55
CA SER A 71 1.16 19.06 11.61
C SER A 71 1.27 18.56 10.16
N LEU A 72 0.37 19.01 9.28
CA LEU A 72 0.42 18.65 7.86
C LEU A 72 1.76 19.02 7.17
N PRO A 73 2.38 20.19 7.44
CA PRO A 73 3.69 20.52 6.87
C PRO A 73 4.83 19.59 7.33
N GLU A 74 4.73 19.04 8.55
CA GLU A 74 5.69 18.06 9.08
C GLU A 74 5.42 16.63 8.58
N SER A 75 4.19 16.34 8.13
CA SER A 75 3.81 15.04 7.61
C SER A 75 4.42 14.83 6.21
N ARG A 76 5.56 14.14 6.17
CA ARG A 76 6.23 13.77 4.91
C ARG A 76 6.07 12.29 4.63
N ILE A 77 5.59 11.98 3.43
CA ILE A 77 5.52 10.62 2.92
C ILE A 77 6.81 10.32 2.16
N LEU A 78 7.50 9.26 2.56
CA LEU A 78 8.69 8.78 1.89
C LEU A 78 8.48 7.34 1.45
N LEU A 79 8.79 7.08 0.18
CA LEU A 79 8.85 5.72 -0.34
C LEU A 79 10.17 5.09 0.12
N SER A 80 10.07 3.94 0.76
CA SER A 80 11.20 3.22 1.37
C SER A 80 11.15 1.75 1.00
N ASP A 81 12.07 0.95 1.56
CA ASP A 81 12.13 -0.51 1.35
C ASP A 81 12.31 -0.92 -0.12
N PHE A 82 13.46 -0.53 -0.68
CA PHE A 82 13.86 -0.86 -2.04
C PHE A 82 14.46 -2.29 -2.15
N GLY A 83 14.25 -3.16 -1.17
CA GLY A 83 14.86 -4.50 -1.12
C GLY A 83 14.45 -5.41 -2.29
N GLU A 84 13.27 -5.18 -2.86
CA GLU A 84 12.75 -5.88 -4.03
C GLU A 84 12.62 -4.97 -5.27
N ALA A 85 13.25 -3.80 -5.25
CA ALA A 85 13.16 -2.86 -6.37
C ALA A 85 14.04 -3.31 -7.54
N PHE A 86 13.52 -3.21 -8.77
CA PHE A 86 14.28 -3.54 -9.99
C PHE A 86 13.97 -2.58 -11.13
N SER A 87 14.85 -2.58 -12.14
CA SER A 87 14.68 -1.77 -13.36
C SER A 87 14.27 -2.67 -14.53
N PRO A 88 13.06 -2.51 -15.11
CA PRO A 88 12.61 -3.28 -16.27
C PRO A 88 13.51 -3.19 -17.51
N ALA A 89 14.28 -2.10 -17.60
CA ALA A 89 15.25 -1.89 -18.68
C ALA A 89 16.51 -2.74 -18.51
N GLN A 90 16.76 -3.26 -17.30
CA GLN A 90 17.98 -4.00 -16.95
C GLN A 90 17.70 -5.46 -16.58
N GLU A 91 16.55 -5.74 -16.00
CA GLU A 91 16.17 -7.05 -15.48
C GLU A 91 14.70 -7.37 -15.81
N LYS A 92 14.42 -8.66 -16.00
CA LYS A 92 13.05 -9.19 -16.08
C LYS A 92 12.71 -9.90 -14.78
N LYS A 93 11.61 -9.51 -14.14
CA LYS A 93 11.04 -10.17 -12.96
C LYS A 93 9.67 -10.72 -13.31
N PHE A 94 9.49 -12.02 -13.14
CA PHE A 94 8.25 -12.73 -13.46
C PHE A 94 7.39 -13.04 -12.24
N GLU A 95 8.01 -13.01 -11.05
CA GLU A 95 7.35 -13.31 -9.78
C GLU A 95 7.17 -12.02 -8.97
N SER A 96 5.99 -11.86 -8.38
CA SER A 96 5.68 -10.74 -7.47
C SER A 96 5.81 -11.15 -6.01
N HIS A 97 6.71 -10.49 -5.28
CA HIS A 97 6.84 -10.62 -3.82
C HIS A 97 5.97 -9.61 -3.05
N THR A 98 5.14 -8.85 -3.77
CA THR A 98 4.18 -7.91 -3.19
C THR A 98 3.16 -8.65 -2.32
N PRO A 99 2.75 -8.10 -1.15
CA PRO A 99 1.69 -8.67 -0.34
C PRO A 99 0.42 -8.94 -1.16
N LEU A 100 -0.26 -10.06 -0.91
CA LEU A 100 -1.38 -10.53 -1.73
C LEU A 100 -2.47 -9.47 -1.97
N LEU A 101 -2.77 -8.66 -0.95
CA LEU A 101 -3.83 -7.64 -1.01
C LEU A 101 -3.54 -6.50 -2.00
N ILE A 102 -2.27 -6.21 -2.28
CA ILE A 102 -1.88 -5.15 -3.20
C ILE A 102 -1.14 -5.70 -4.42
N ARG A 103 -1.07 -7.03 -4.55
CA ARG A 103 -0.40 -7.71 -5.65
C ARG A 103 -1.18 -7.49 -6.95
N PRO A 104 -0.49 -7.10 -8.04
CA PRO A 104 -1.14 -6.91 -9.33
C PRO A 104 -1.57 -8.26 -9.92
N PRO A 105 -2.75 -8.34 -10.56
CA PRO A 105 -3.34 -9.62 -10.98
C PRO A 105 -2.52 -10.33 -12.07
N GLU A 106 -1.80 -9.61 -12.93
CA GLU A 106 -0.94 -10.21 -13.95
C GLU A 106 0.17 -11.09 -13.36
N ALA A 107 0.57 -10.87 -12.09
CA ALA A 107 1.54 -11.74 -11.41
C ALA A 107 1.04 -13.20 -11.30
N ARG A 108 -0.30 -13.39 -11.25
CA ARG A 108 -0.94 -14.70 -11.24
C ARG A 108 -1.27 -15.19 -12.65
N PHE A 109 -1.87 -14.33 -13.49
CA PHE A 109 -2.45 -14.74 -14.77
C PHE A 109 -1.45 -14.73 -15.94
N GLU A 110 -0.37 -13.96 -15.83
CA GLU A 110 0.65 -13.80 -16.86
C GLU A 110 2.06 -14.15 -16.33
N PRO A 111 2.28 -15.35 -15.75
CA PRO A 111 3.55 -15.72 -15.10
C PRO A 111 4.75 -15.78 -16.07
N THR A 112 4.50 -15.73 -17.38
CA THR A 112 5.52 -15.71 -18.42
C THR A 112 5.84 -14.30 -18.93
N LYS A 113 5.11 -13.27 -18.47
CA LYS A 113 5.39 -11.87 -18.78
C LYS A 113 6.12 -11.23 -17.60
N SER A 114 7.09 -10.37 -17.89
CA SER A 114 7.78 -9.61 -16.85
C SER A 114 6.85 -8.53 -16.30
N LEU A 115 6.92 -8.30 -15.00
CA LEU A 115 6.31 -7.15 -14.35
C LEU A 115 6.88 -5.84 -14.92
N THR A 116 6.03 -4.81 -14.95
CA THR A 116 6.34 -3.50 -15.56
C THR A 116 5.93 -2.37 -14.60
N PHE A 117 6.21 -1.10 -14.95
CA PHE A 117 5.78 0.04 -14.12
C PHE A 117 4.27 0.05 -13.86
N SER A 118 3.46 -0.51 -14.77
CA SER A 118 2.01 -0.66 -14.58
C SER A 118 1.65 -1.57 -13.41
N SER A 119 2.54 -2.48 -13.00
CA SER A 119 2.36 -3.33 -11.82
C SER A 119 2.36 -2.49 -10.54
N ASP A 120 3.19 -1.45 -10.45
CA ASP A 120 3.19 -0.51 -9.33
C ASP A 120 1.95 0.37 -9.31
N ILE A 121 1.41 0.71 -10.48
CA ILE A 121 0.20 1.55 -10.58
C ILE A 121 -1.00 0.85 -9.94
N TRP A 122 -1.10 -0.48 -10.09
CA TRP A 122 -2.09 -1.27 -9.36
C TRP A 122 -1.87 -1.21 -7.86
N SER A 123 -0.64 -1.52 -7.39
CA SER A 123 -0.29 -1.48 -5.97
C SER A 123 -0.58 -0.10 -5.36
N LEU A 124 -0.22 0.97 -6.08
CA LEU A 124 -0.46 2.35 -5.70
C LEU A 124 -1.96 2.66 -5.58
N ALA A 125 -2.80 2.16 -6.48
CA ALA A 125 -4.24 2.36 -6.39
C ALA A 125 -4.84 1.73 -5.12
N CYS A 126 -4.42 0.49 -4.79
CA CYS A 126 -4.81 -0.15 -3.55
C CYS A 126 -4.30 0.65 -2.34
N THR A 127 -3.06 1.14 -2.38
CA THR A 127 -2.50 1.97 -1.30
C THR A 127 -3.24 3.30 -1.12
N ILE A 128 -3.58 4.00 -2.21
CA ILE A 128 -4.39 5.24 -2.15
C ILE A 128 -5.75 4.94 -1.52
N TRP A 129 -6.41 3.85 -1.94
CA TRP A 129 -7.65 3.42 -1.32
C TRP A 129 -7.49 3.18 0.18
N ASP A 130 -6.47 2.42 0.59
CA ASP A 130 -6.25 2.05 1.99
C ASP A 130 -6.06 3.29 2.88
N ILE A 131 -5.42 4.33 2.36
CA ILE A 131 -5.29 5.63 3.04
C ILE A 131 -6.63 6.34 3.13
N VAL A 132 -7.35 6.50 2.02
CA VAL A 132 -8.62 7.25 1.98
C VAL A 132 -9.70 6.56 2.82
N ALA A 133 -9.79 5.23 2.74
CA ALA A 133 -10.80 4.44 3.42
C ALA A 133 -10.41 4.00 4.83
N GLN A 134 -9.16 4.22 5.24
CA GLN A 134 -8.59 3.68 6.49
C GLN A 134 -8.88 2.17 6.65
N LYS A 135 -8.94 1.47 5.52
CA LYS A 135 -9.35 0.06 5.41
C LYS A 135 -8.92 -0.51 4.07
N THR A 136 -8.49 -1.76 4.08
CA THR A 136 -8.00 -2.45 2.88
C THR A 136 -9.07 -2.56 1.79
N LEU A 137 -8.68 -2.35 0.52
CA LEU A 137 -9.59 -2.52 -0.63
C LEU A 137 -10.13 -3.96 -0.73
N PHE A 138 -9.25 -4.93 -0.48
CA PHE A 138 -9.56 -6.36 -0.45
C PHE A 138 -9.47 -6.91 0.97
N GLU A 139 -10.32 -7.89 1.29
CA GLU A 139 -10.32 -8.61 2.56
C GLU A 139 -9.09 -9.52 2.63
N GLY A 140 -8.43 -9.55 3.78
CA GLY A 140 -7.17 -10.27 3.97
C GLY A 140 -7.25 -11.46 4.92
N ILE A 141 -8.32 -11.57 5.72
CA ILE A 141 -8.44 -12.67 6.70
C ILE A 141 -8.59 -14.00 5.95
N MET A 142 -7.62 -14.90 6.14
CA MET A 142 -7.59 -16.24 5.53
C MET A 142 -7.81 -16.24 4.01
N THR A 143 -7.42 -15.16 3.34
CA THR A 143 -7.62 -15.01 1.89
C THR A 143 -6.49 -15.69 1.14
N ASP A 144 -6.85 -16.65 0.29
CA ASP A 144 -5.93 -17.25 -0.67
C ASP A 144 -6.00 -16.55 -2.04
N GLU A 145 -5.24 -17.06 -3.00
CA GLU A 145 -5.16 -16.50 -4.36
C GLU A 145 -6.52 -16.60 -5.11
N ASP A 146 -7.32 -17.63 -4.88
CA ASP A 146 -8.62 -17.83 -5.55
C ASP A 146 -9.66 -16.89 -4.96
N ASP A 147 -9.69 -16.75 -3.64
CA ASP A 147 -10.48 -15.75 -2.94
C ASP A 147 -10.10 -14.33 -3.39
N MET A 148 -8.80 -14.03 -3.53
CA MET A 148 -8.33 -12.73 -4.03
C MET A 148 -8.87 -12.45 -5.44
N THR A 149 -8.76 -13.44 -6.33
CA THR A 149 -9.28 -13.34 -7.70
C THR A 149 -10.80 -13.09 -7.69
N CYS A 150 -11.55 -13.81 -6.86
CA CYS A 150 -12.99 -13.60 -6.75
C CYS A 150 -13.35 -12.18 -6.26
N GLN A 151 -12.57 -11.65 -5.32
CA GLN A 151 -12.76 -10.29 -4.82
C GLN A 151 -12.48 -9.23 -5.89
N GLN A 152 -11.41 -9.42 -6.68
CA GLN A 152 -11.09 -8.56 -7.82
C GLN A 152 -12.19 -8.59 -8.88
N ILE A 153 -12.73 -9.78 -9.19
CA ILE A 153 -13.87 -9.92 -10.11
C ILE A 153 -15.12 -9.21 -9.55
N GLY A 154 -15.41 -9.40 -8.26
CA GLY A 154 -16.56 -8.75 -7.62
C GLY A 154 -16.47 -7.21 -7.60
N LEU A 155 -15.25 -6.67 -7.65
CA LEU A 155 -14.97 -5.24 -7.68
C LEU A 155 -14.98 -4.65 -9.10
N LEU A 156 -14.31 -5.32 -10.03
CA LEU A 156 -13.95 -4.77 -11.36
C LEU A 156 -14.77 -5.37 -12.51
N GLY A 157 -15.50 -6.45 -12.25
CA GLY A 157 -16.18 -7.24 -13.28
C GLY A 157 -15.36 -8.45 -13.75
N PRO A 158 -15.77 -9.11 -14.84
CA PRO A 158 -15.14 -10.35 -15.29
C PRO A 158 -13.67 -10.15 -15.69
N LEU A 159 -12.86 -11.20 -15.52
CA LEU A 159 -11.48 -11.24 -16.00
C LEU A 159 -11.42 -11.06 -17.54
N PRO A 160 -10.30 -10.61 -18.11
CA PRO A 160 -10.07 -10.68 -19.55
C PRO A 160 -10.27 -12.09 -20.10
N ILE A 161 -10.84 -12.22 -21.31
CA ILE A 161 -11.16 -13.52 -21.93
C ILE A 161 -9.92 -14.42 -21.99
N GLU A 162 -8.78 -13.87 -22.37
CA GLU A 162 -7.49 -14.59 -22.46
C GLU A 162 -7.08 -15.25 -21.13
N TRP A 163 -7.44 -14.64 -20.01
CA TRP A 163 -7.13 -15.16 -18.67
C TRP A 163 -8.14 -16.23 -18.24
N GLN A 164 -9.41 -16.09 -18.63
CA GLN A 164 -10.45 -17.08 -18.35
C GLN A 164 -10.18 -18.41 -19.06
N GLU A 165 -9.83 -18.36 -20.34
CA GLU A 165 -9.54 -19.55 -21.17
C GLU A 165 -8.37 -20.37 -20.63
N LYS A 166 -7.35 -19.69 -20.07
CA LYS A 166 -6.11 -20.31 -19.60
C LYS A 166 -6.21 -20.92 -18.20
N HIS A 167 -7.10 -20.40 -17.35
CA HIS A 167 -7.19 -20.79 -15.94
C HIS A 167 -8.45 -21.59 -15.58
N GLY A 168 -9.35 -21.83 -16.55
CA GLY A 168 -10.58 -22.60 -16.37
C GLY A 168 -11.66 -21.82 -15.62
N GLU A 169 -12.92 -22.01 -15.99
CA GLU A 169 -14.09 -21.25 -15.48
C GLU A 169 -14.42 -21.46 -13.98
N SER A 170 -13.59 -22.17 -13.21
CA SER A 170 -13.93 -22.63 -11.86
C SER A 170 -13.68 -21.61 -10.74
N ILE A 171 -13.75 -20.31 -11.03
CA ILE A 171 -13.71 -19.28 -9.99
C ILE A 171 -15.15 -19.07 -9.50
N HIS A 172 -15.46 -19.47 -8.28
CA HIS A 172 -16.80 -19.35 -7.70
C HIS A 172 -17.18 -17.88 -7.45
N GLN A 173 -17.68 -17.21 -8.50
CA GLN A 173 -18.07 -15.79 -8.48
C GLN A 173 -19.17 -15.45 -7.45
N SER A 174 -19.95 -16.45 -7.02
CA SER A 174 -21.18 -16.23 -6.23
C SER A 174 -20.96 -15.61 -4.84
N LYS A 175 -19.78 -15.77 -4.23
CA LYS A 175 -19.49 -15.25 -2.88
C LYS A 175 -19.22 -13.73 -2.84
N TYR A 176 -18.88 -13.12 -3.97
CA TYR A 176 -18.38 -11.73 -4.00
C TYR A 176 -19.20 -10.81 -4.93
N LEU A 177 -20.36 -11.28 -5.40
CA LEU A 177 -21.33 -10.49 -6.17
C LEU A 177 -21.76 -9.25 -5.37
N ASN A 178 -21.84 -8.10 -6.05
CA ASN A 178 -22.31 -6.81 -5.53
C ASN A 178 -21.37 -6.07 -4.56
N ARG A 179 -20.07 -6.01 -4.85
CA ARG A 179 -19.11 -5.15 -4.14
C ARG A 179 -18.40 -4.16 -5.07
N SER A 180 -19.17 -3.36 -5.82
CA SER A 180 -18.61 -2.30 -6.66
C SER A 180 -17.75 -1.32 -5.86
N LEU A 181 -16.86 -0.62 -6.55
CA LEU A 181 -15.98 0.37 -5.93
C LEU A 181 -16.79 1.47 -5.23
N GLU A 182 -17.86 1.97 -5.85
CA GLU A 182 -18.79 2.93 -5.24
C GLU A 182 -19.45 2.39 -3.98
N GLY A 183 -19.98 1.16 -4.05
CA GLY A 183 -20.69 0.55 -2.92
C GLY A 183 -19.76 0.30 -1.73
N ARG A 184 -18.47 0.05 -2.00
CA ARG A 184 -17.44 0.02 -0.95
C ARG A 184 -17.17 1.42 -0.43
N PHE A 185 -16.98 2.40 -1.31
CA PHE A 185 -16.63 3.77 -0.94
C PHE A 185 -17.68 4.38 -0.02
N GLU A 186 -18.95 4.22 -0.37
CA GLU A 186 -20.09 4.66 0.45
C GLU A 186 -20.03 4.06 1.86
N LYS A 187 -19.76 2.76 1.96
CA LYS A 187 -19.75 2.03 3.24
C LYS A 187 -18.51 2.27 4.09
N THR A 188 -17.34 2.47 3.47
CA THR A 188 -16.07 2.53 4.21
C THR A 188 -15.58 3.95 4.41
N VAL A 189 -15.86 4.85 3.45
CA VAL A 189 -15.41 6.25 3.50
C VAL A 189 -16.53 7.14 3.99
N GLN A 190 -17.64 7.22 3.24
CA GLN A 190 -18.71 8.18 3.54
C GLN A 190 -19.39 7.88 4.89
N GLN A 191 -19.77 6.63 5.12
CA GLN A 191 -20.39 6.22 6.39
C GLN A 191 -19.46 6.45 7.60
N ALA A 192 -18.16 6.18 7.44
CA ALA A 192 -17.18 6.43 8.50
C ALA A 192 -17.02 7.92 8.80
N HIS A 193 -17.00 8.78 7.77
CA HIS A 193 -16.99 10.23 7.93
C HIS A 193 -18.24 10.72 8.67
N ILE A 194 -19.42 10.21 8.31
CA ILE A 194 -20.69 10.54 8.98
C ILE A 194 -20.63 10.15 10.47
N GLU A 195 -20.17 8.93 10.78
CA GLU A 195 -20.03 8.43 12.15
C GLU A 195 -19.02 9.24 12.97
N ALA A 196 -17.93 9.66 12.34
CA ALA A 196 -16.89 10.51 12.92
C ALA A 196 -17.23 12.01 12.92
N ARG A 197 -18.37 12.42 12.35
CA ARG A 197 -18.77 13.83 12.15
C ARG A 197 -17.76 14.64 11.35
N MET A 198 -17.06 14.00 10.42
CA MET A 198 -16.17 14.65 9.46
C MET A 198 -16.94 15.07 8.21
N PRO A 199 -16.49 16.10 7.48
CA PRO A 199 -17.04 16.43 6.17
C PRO A 199 -16.95 15.24 5.21
N SER A 200 -18.07 14.91 4.58
CA SER A 200 -18.13 13.97 3.45
C SER A 200 -17.43 14.55 2.23
N LEU A 201 -16.89 13.69 1.37
CA LEU A 201 -16.45 14.12 0.05
C LEU A 201 -17.65 14.55 -0.77
N GLU A 202 -17.51 15.67 -1.49
CA GLU A 202 -18.52 16.14 -2.43
C GLU A 202 -18.66 15.14 -3.60
N SER A 203 -19.84 15.10 -4.23
CA SER A 203 -20.12 14.15 -5.32
C SER A 203 -19.09 14.24 -6.45
N ASP A 204 -18.72 15.45 -6.85
CA ASP A 204 -17.77 15.68 -7.96
C ASP A 204 -16.35 15.20 -7.60
N GLU A 205 -15.93 15.41 -6.36
CA GLU A 205 -14.63 14.94 -5.86
C GLU A 205 -14.59 13.42 -5.79
N GLN A 206 -15.65 12.82 -5.23
CA GLN A 206 -15.80 11.37 -5.14
C GLN A 206 -15.76 10.73 -6.53
N ASP A 207 -16.53 11.25 -7.48
CA ASP A 207 -16.58 10.71 -8.84
C ASP A 207 -15.22 10.81 -9.53
N ALA A 208 -14.50 11.93 -9.35
CA ALA A 208 -13.15 12.09 -9.87
C ALA A 208 -12.15 11.11 -9.24
N LEU A 209 -12.18 10.92 -7.92
CA LEU A 209 -11.33 9.98 -7.21
C LEU A 209 -11.58 8.53 -7.66
N LEU A 210 -12.85 8.12 -7.73
CA LEU A 210 -13.23 6.78 -8.15
C LEU A 210 -12.92 6.52 -9.63
N SER A 211 -13.03 7.55 -10.48
CA SER A 211 -12.61 7.50 -11.88
C SER A 211 -11.10 7.27 -12.00
N MET A 212 -10.29 8.03 -11.24
CA MET A 212 -8.83 7.84 -11.19
C MET A 212 -8.49 6.41 -10.74
N LEU A 213 -9.03 5.96 -9.61
CA LEU A 213 -8.76 4.62 -9.08
C LEU A 213 -9.14 3.51 -10.06
N ARG A 214 -10.28 3.63 -10.76
CA ARG A 214 -10.68 2.66 -11.78
C ARG A 214 -9.71 2.55 -12.95
N SER A 215 -9.17 3.68 -13.41
CA SER A 215 -8.18 3.66 -14.49
C SER A 215 -6.89 2.93 -14.08
N MET A 216 -6.52 3.00 -12.80
CA MET A 216 -5.36 2.32 -12.24
C MET A 216 -5.64 0.84 -11.96
N LEU A 217 -6.87 0.50 -11.55
CA LEU A 217 -7.33 -0.87 -11.23
C LEU A 217 -7.84 -1.63 -12.47
N CYS A 218 -7.13 -1.54 -13.60
CA CYS A 218 -7.43 -2.36 -14.77
C CYS A 218 -6.71 -3.71 -14.72
N PHE A 219 -7.38 -4.81 -15.10
CA PHE A 219 -6.76 -6.13 -15.14
C PHE A 219 -5.54 -6.16 -16.06
N GLN A 220 -5.69 -5.70 -17.29
CA GLN A 220 -4.59 -5.63 -18.25
C GLN A 220 -3.63 -4.49 -17.90
N PRO A 221 -2.33 -4.76 -17.65
CA PRO A 221 -1.37 -3.74 -17.25
C PRO A 221 -1.15 -2.66 -18.31
N GLU A 222 -1.33 -2.98 -19.60
CA GLU A 222 -1.15 -2.04 -20.71
C GLU A 222 -2.23 -0.96 -20.76
N ASN A 223 -3.38 -1.18 -20.12
CA ASN A 223 -4.48 -0.23 -20.05
C ASN A 223 -4.39 0.71 -18.84
N ARG A 224 -3.43 0.48 -17.92
CA ARG A 224 -3.22 1.33 -16.75
C ARG A 224 -2.46 2.60 -17.15
N PRO A 225 -2.76 3.76 -16.54
CA PRO A 225 -2.02 4.99 -16.77
C PRO A 225 -0.60 4.89 -16.22
N SER A 226 0.33 5.66 -16.77
CA SER A 226 1.61 5.95 -16.14
C SER A 226 1.43 6.83 -14.89
N ALA A 227 2.43 6.86 -14.00
CA ALA A 227 2.41 7.72 -12.82
C ALA A 227 2.21 9.20 -13.18
N GLN A 228 2.81 9.67 -14.29
CA GLN A 228 2.61 11.02 -14.80
C GLN A 228 1.14 11.27 -15.17
N GLN A 229 0.51 10.33 -15.87
CA GLN A 229 -0.91 10.45 -16.23
C GLN A 229 -1.84 10.39 -15.01
N VAL A 230 -1.46 9.67 -13.94
CA VAL A 230 -2.19 9.70 -12.67
C VAL A 230 -2.13 11.09 -12.04
N LEU A 231 -0.95 11.75 -12.03
CA LEU A 231 -0.80 13.12 -11.55
C LEU A 231 -1.60 14.14 -12.36
N GLU A 232 -1.84 13.86 -13.63
CA GLU A 232 -2.65 14.69 -14.54
C GLU A 232 -4.16 14.39 -14.48
N SER A 233 -4.57 13.41 -13.65
CA SER A 233 -5.98 13.08 -13.48
C SER A 233 -6.78 14.25 -12.90
N GLU A 234 -8.07 14.25 -13.18
CA GLU A 234 -8.97 15.32 -12.71
C GLU A 234 -8.92 15.48 -11.19
N TRP A 235 -8.91 14.37 -10.44
CA TRP A 235 -8.85 14.41 -8.98
C TRP A 235 -7.57 15.07 -8.47
N MET A 236 -6.43 14.67 -9.05
CA MET A 236 -5.12 15.22 -8.67
C MET A 236 -5.02 16.73 -8.96
N VAL A 237 -5.45 17.17 -10.14
CA VAL A 237 -5.30 18.57 -10.56
C VAL A 237 -6.26 19.51 -9.84
N LYS A 238 -7.52 19.09 -9.60
CA LYS A 238 -8.54 19.97 -9.03
C LYS A 238 -8.56 19.96 -7.49
N TRP A 239 -8.25 18.83 -6.85
CA TRP A 239 -8.38 18.70 -5.39
C TRP A 239 -7.02 18.43 -4.71
N ALA A 240 -6.28 17.40 -5.12
CA ALA A 240 -5.11 16.96 -4.33
C ALA A 240 -3.90 17.91 -4.42
N LEU A 241 -3.46 18.27 -5.63
CA LEU A 241 -2.27 19.11 -5.84
C LEU A 241 -2.44 20.53 -5.26
N PRO A 242 -3.59 21.22 -5.43
CA PRO A 242 -3.79 22.52 -4.81
C PRO A 242 -3.70 22.48 -3.28
N GLU A 243 -4.24 21.45 -2.63
CA GLU A 243 -4.13 21.29 -1.17
C GLU A 243 -2.69 20.97 -0.75
N TYR A 244 -2.00 20.11 -1.50
CA TYR A 244 -0.58 19.83 -1.26
C TYR A 244 0.29 21.10 -1.36
N GLU A 245 0.08 21.92 -2.39
CA GLU A 245 0.78 23.20 -2.55
C GLU A 245 0.49 24.16 -1.40
N LYS A 246 -0.75 24.24 -0.91
CA LYS A 246 -1.08 25.05 0.29
C LYS A 246 -0.31 24.56 1.52
N ILE A 247 -0.23 23.25 1.73
CA ILE A 247 0.52 22.66 2.86
C ILE A 247 2.01 22.99 2.73
N CYS A 248 2.61 22.83 1.55
CA CYS A 248 4.03 23.13 1.33
C CYS A 248 4.39 24.62 1.44
N ASN A 249 3.44 25.50 1.15
CA ASN A 249 3.62 26.96 1.23
C ASN A 249 3.18 27.55 2.59
N SER A 250 2.61 26.74 3.47
CA SER A 250 2.24 27.18 4.82
C SER A 250 3.50 27.25 5.69
N PRO A 251 3.74 28.37 6.39
CA PRO A 251 4.95 28.60 7.19
C PRO A 251 5.03 27.72 8.43
#